data_AF-A0A3N5U4S0-F1
#
_entry.id   AF-A0A3N5U4S0-F1
#
_cell.length_a   1.000
_cell.length_b   1.000
_cell.length_c   1.000
_cell.angle_alpha   90.00
_cell.angle_beta   90.00
_cell.angle_gamma   90.00
#
_symmetry.space_group_name_H-M   'P 1'
#
loop_
_entity.id
_entity.type
_entity.pdbx_description
1 polymer ?
#
loop_
_entity_poly.entity_id
_entity_poly.type
_entity_poly.pdbx_seq_one_letter_code
_entity_poly.pdbx_strand_id
1 'polypeptide(L)' 'MAETYLLYDIETTGLNRAFDQVLEFAAIRTDGDLNELDRFTTT' A
#
# COMPACT_ATOMS: atom_id res chain seq x y z
N MET A 1 -6.92 0.63 21.08
CA MET A 1 -6.02 1.04 19.99
C MET A 1 -6.74 2.11 19.20
N ALA A 2 -6.06 3.18 18.78
CA ALA A 2 -6.65 4.20 17.93
C ALA A 2 -6.86 3.65 16.52
N GLU A 3 -7.90 4.11 15.81
CA GLU A 3 -8.09 3.77 14.40
C GLU A 3 -6.96 4.37 13.55
N THR A 4 -6.58 3.65 12.49
CA THR A 4 -5.52 4.03 11.57
C THR A 4 -5.94 3.69 10.15
N TYR A 5 -5.34 4.37 9.17
CA TYR A 5 -5.54 4.06 7.76
C TYR A 5 -4.28 3.43 7.18
N LEU A 6 -4.44 2.47 6.27
CA LEU A 6 -3.37 1.93 5.46
C LEU A 6 -3.61 2.33 4.00
N LEU A 7 -2.88 3.33 3.55
CA LEU A 7 -2.87 3.75 2.15
C LEU A 7 -1.84 2.89 1.44
N TYR A 8 -2.21 2.25 0.33
CA TYR A 8 -1.31 1.38 -0.41
C TYR A 8 -1.54 1.48 -1.90
N ASP A 9 -0.51 1.10 -2.65
CA ASP A 9 -0.55 0.94 -4.09
C ASP A 9 0.26 -0.30 -4.51
N ILE A 10 -0.09 -0.85 -5.67
CA ILE A 10 0.62 -1.98 -6.29
C ILE A 10 0.93 -1.69 -7.75
N GLU A 11 2.17 -1.98 -8.14
CA GLU A 11 2.55 -2.01 -9.54
C GLU A 11 2.51 -3.44 -10.04
N THR A 12 1.94 -3.64 -11.22
CA THR A 12 1.62 -4.97 -11.76
C THR A 12 2.17 -5.15 -13.17
N THR A 13 2.34 -6.41 -13.60
CA THR A 13 2.79 -6.70 -14.98
C THR A 13 1.79 -6.27 -16.05
N GLY A 14 0.55 -5.97 -15.67
CA GLY A 14 -0.54 -5.61 -16.57
C GLY A 14 -1.86 -5.41 -15.82
N LEU A 15 -2.93 -5.10 -16.55
CA LEU A 15 -4.22 -4.69 -15.94
C LEU A 15 -5.14 -5.86 -15.56
N ASN A 16 -4.80 -7.09 -15.91
CA ASN A 16 -5.64 -8.26 -15.67
C ASN A 16 -5.36 -8.88 -14.29
N ARG A 17 -6.19 -8.53 -13.31
CA ARG A 17 -6.08 -8.99 -11.92
C ARG A 17 -5.98 -10.50 -11.73
N ALA A 18 -6.51 -11.32 -12.64
CA ALA A 18 -6.51 -12.76 -12.50
C ALA A 18 -5.21 -13.42 -12.98
N PHE A 19 -4.45 -12.76 -13.85
CA PHE A 19 -3.29 -13.36 -14.53
C PHE A 19 -2.00 -12.55 -14.37
N ASP A 20 -2.08 -11.22 -14.26
CA ASP A 20 -0.94 -10.34 -14.08
C ASP A 20 -0.42 -10.38 -12.64
N GLN A 21 0.91 -10.33 -12.48
CA GLN A 21 1.60 -10.47 -11.19
C GLN A 21 1.87 -9.11 -10.56
N VAL A 22 1.90 -9.06 -9.22
CA VAL A 22 2.39 -7.90 -8.47
C VAL A 22 3.91 -7.87 -8.55
N LEU A 23 4.46 -6.72 -8.94
CA LEU A 23 5.89 -6.46 -9.02
C LEU A 23 6.38 -5.67 -7.81
N GLU A 24 5.67 -4.61 -7.46
CA GLU A 24 6.05 -3.72 -6.36
C GLU A 24 4.85 -3.47 -5.45
N PHE A 25 5.13 -3.31 -4.16
CA PHE A 25 4.14 -2.92 -3.18
C PHE A 25 4.68 -1.76 -2.34
N ALA A 26 3.89 -0.71 -2.22
CA ALA A 26 4.16 0.44 -1.37
C ALA A 26 2.97 0.75 -0.47
N ALA A 27 3.22 1.08 0.79
CA ALA A 27 2.17 1.48 1.71
C ALA A 27 2.66 2.49 2.76
N ILE A 28 1.72 3.29 3.27
CA ILE A 28 1.91 4.22 4.38
C ILE A 28 0.76 4.01 5.37
N ARG A 29 1.11 3.78 6.64
CA ARG A 29 0.13 3.80 7.74
C ARG A 29 0.02 5.21 8.29
N THR A 30 -1.20 5.70 8.50
CA THR A 30 -1.46 7.03 9.05
C THR A 30 -2.42 6.99 10.24
N ASP A 31 -2.42 8.05 11.05
CA ASP A 31 -3.43 8.29 12.07
C ASP A 31 -4.73 8.89 11.49
N GLY A 32 -5.67 9.27 12.36
CA GLY A 32 -6.94 9.87 11.97
C GLY A 32 -6.82 11.22 11.26
N ASP A 33 -5.72 11.93 11.46
CA ASP A 33 -5.42 13.24 10.86
C ASP A 33 -4.50 13.11 9.63
N LEU A 34 -4.28 11.88 9.15
CA LEU A 34 -3.42 11.53 8.03
C LEU A 34 -1.93 11.82 8.25
N ASN A 35 -1.48 11.95 9.50
CA ASN A 35 -0.06 12.01 9.79
C ASN A 35 0.58 10.63 9.59
N GLU A 36 1.73 10.59 8.92
CA GLU A 36 2.47 9.35 8.68
C GLU A 36 2.97 8.74 9.98
N LEU A 37 2.62 7.47 10.20
CA LEU A 37 3.07 6.65 11.33
C LEU A 37 4.13 5.63 10.91
N ASP A 38 4.05 5.13 9.66
CA ASP A 38 4.93 4.07 9.17
C ASP A 38 4.94 4.00 7.64
N ARG A 39 6.01 3.46 7.06
CA ARG A 39 6.22 3.35 5.61
C ARG A 39 6.81 1.99 5.23
N PHE A 40 6.22 1.39 4.19
CA PHE A 40 6.59 0.08 3.67
C PHE A 40 6.88 0.16 2.18
N THR A 41 7.98 -0.45 1.75
CA THR A 41 8.34 -0.61 0.34
C THR A 41 9.04 -1.96 0.18
N THR A 42 8.62 -2.76 -0.80
CA THR A 42 9.34 -3.98 -1.20
C THR A 42 9.42 -4.06 -2.72
N THR A 43 10.57 -4.51 -3.19
CA THR A 43 10.87 -4.78 -4.60
C THR A 43 10.98 -6.28 -4.85
#